data_AF-A0A7W1GES3-F1
#
_entry.id   AF-A0A7W1GES3-F1
#
_cell.length_a   1.000
_cell.length_b   1.000
_cell.length_c   1.000
_cell.angle_alpha   90.00
_cell.angle_beta   90.00
_cell.angle_gamma   90.00
#
_symmetry.space_group_name_H-M   'P 1'
#
loop_
_entity.id
_entity.type
_entity.pdbx_description
1 polymer ?
#
loop_
_entity_poly.entity_id
_entity_poly.type
_entity_poly.pdbx_seq_one_letter_code
_entity_poly.pdbx_strand_id
1 'polypeptide(L)'
;MSNPYDSRHDANHPPEPIDDLMLSDAEDPRHSSERMSSSVRDIAARIPESLSSIGRDISRTIERAISAKDDYVVAVKVSHEAQDKLDQLVQAGVFRSRAEAAAFLIDEGIKSQTALFDRVAQKLSEIERLRAELRGMIGEG
;
A
#
# COMPACT_ATOMS: atom_id res chain seq x y z
N MET A 1 52.21 -48.66 -30.96
CA MET A 1 51.43 -48.22 -29.78
C MET A 1 49.96 -48.14 -30.20
N SER A 2 49.02 -48.37 -29.28
CA SER A 2 47.63 -48.75 -29.61
C SER A 2 46.60 -47.64 -29.37
N ASN A 3 45.53 -47.66 -30.17
CA ASN A 3 44.08 -47.36 -29.97
C ASN A 3 43.54 -47.17 -28.51
N PRO A 4 42.24 -46.83 -28.25
CA PRO A 4 41.19 -46.00 -28.91
C PRO A 4 40.39 -45.06 -27.91
N TYR A 5 39.16 -44.60 -28.29
CA TYR A 5 38.11 -43.84 -27.55
C TYR A 5 38.32 -42.30 -27.43
N ASP A 6 37.40 -41.38 -27.79
CA ASP A 6 35.92 -41.25 -27.77
C ASP A 6 35.29 -40.86 -26.41
N SER A 7 34.90 -39.57 -26.24
CA SER A 7 33.63 -39.15 -25.59
C SER A 7 33.43 -37.62 -25.45
N ARG A 8 32.29 -37.14 -25.97
CA ARG A 8 31.28 -36.24 -25.31
C ARG A 8 31.46 -34.71 -25.15
N HIS A 9 30.29 -34.06 -25.06
CA HIS A 9 29.93 -32.69 -24.63
C HIS A 9 30.27 -31.53 -25.59
N ASP A 10 29.46 -30.47 -25.72
CA ASP A 10 28.00 -30.28 -25.50
C ASP A 10 27.56 -29.01 -26.28
N ALA A 11 26.26 -28.78 -26.48
CA ALA A 11 25.76 -27.76 -27.43
C ALA A 11 25.63 -26.33 -26.86
N ASN A 12 26.16 -25.30 -27.56
CA ASN A 12 25.69 -23.90 -27.46
C ASN A 12 26.33 -22.88 -28.47
N HIS A 13 25.51 -22.27 -29.35
CA HIS A 13 25.62 -20.90 -29.97
C HIS A 13 26.90 -20.45 -30.74
N PRO A 14 26.96 -19.28 -31.43
CA PRO A 14 25.95 -18.36 -32.04
C PRO A 14 26.18 -18.29 -33.61
N PRO A 15 26.03 -17.19 -34.42
CA PRO A 15 25.32 -15.89 -34.34
C PRO A 15 24.44 -15.57 -35.61
N GLU A 16 24.28 -14.27 -35.98
CA GLU A 16 23.54 -13.73 -37.15
C GLU A 16 24.44 -13.37 -38.38
N PRO A 17 23.89 -12.78 -39.47
CA PRO A 17 24.18 -11.36 -39.69
C PRO A 17 23.00 -10.45 -40.11
N ILE A 18 23.25 -9.13 -40.04
CA ILE A 18 22.34 -7.98 -40.17
C ILE A 18 22.61 -7.19 -41.48
N ASP A 19 21.59 -6.57 -42.07
CA ASP A 19 21.53 -5.20 -42.66
C ASP A 19 20.29 -5.11 -43.56
N ASP A 20 19.28 -4.29 -43.24
CA ASP A 20 19.20 -2.82 -43.32
C ASP A 20 19.10 -2.28 -44.74
N LEU A 21 17.98 -1.60 -45.03
CA LEU A 21 17.82 -0.65 -46.13
C LEU A 21 16.58 0.25 -45.90
N MET A 22 16.74 1.19 -44.97
CA MET A 22 16.32 2.62 -45.05
C MET A 22 14.87 3.05 -45.39
N LEU A 23 14.48 4.15 -44.73
CA LEU A 23 13.15 4.78 -44.73
C LEU A 23 12.82 5.58 -46.00
N SER A 24 11.52 5.81 -46.22
CA SER A 24 11.01 7.13 -46.66
C SER A 24 9.60 7.43 -46.11
N ASP A 25 9.42 8.63 -45.56
CA ASP A 25 8.16 9.17 -45.02
C ASP A 25 7.11 9.49 -46.09
N ALA A 26 5.81 9.35 -45.74
CA ALA A 26 4.72 10.24 -46.18
C ALA A 26 3.36 9.99 -45.45
N GLU A 27 3.04 10.88 -44.50
CA GLU A 27 1.71 11.49 -44.19
C GLU A 27 0.48 10.66 -43.68
N ASP A 28 0.23 10.79 -42.36
CA ASP A 28 -0.99 11.31 -41.69
C ASP A 28 -2.36 10.52 -41.68
N PRO A 29 -3.32 10.76 -40.73
CA PRO A 29 -3.51 9.80 -39.63
C PRO A 29 -4.98 9.61 -39.17
N ARG A 30 -5.83 8.81 -39.85
CA ARG A 30 -7.30 8.83 -39.54
C ARG A 30 -8.07 7.49 -39.40
N HIS A 31 -7.47 6.36 -39.03
CA HIS A 31 -8.27 5.10 -38.89
C HIS A 31 -7.87 4.04 -37.84
N SER A 32 -7.12 4.36 -36.78
CA SER A 32 -6.72 3.34 -35.77
C SER A 32 -7.67 3.13 -34.58
N SER A 33 -8.59 4.05 -34.28
CA SER A 33 -9.43 3.98 -33.07
C SER A 33 -10.52 2.89 -33.11
N GLU A 34 -11.14 2.67 -34.28
CA GLU A 34 -12.35 1.85 -34.39
C GLU A 34 -12.10 0.35 -34.22
N ARG A 35 -10.88 -0.15 -34.48
CA ARG A 35 -10.57 -1.59 -34.39
C ARG A 35 -10.21 -2.08 -32.98
N MET A 36 -9.89 -1.19 -32.04
CA MET A 36 -9.63 -1.57 -30.64
C MET A 36 -10.91 -1.58 -29.79
N SER A 37 -11.89 -0.75 -30.12
CA SER A 37 -13.17 -0.65 -29.40
C SER A 37 -14.01 -1.93 -29.47
N SER A 38 -14.02 -2.61 -30.62
CA SER A 38 -14.78 -3.85 -30.81
C SER A 38 -14.23 -5.01 -29.98
N SER A 39 -12.91 -5.22 -29.92
CA SER A 39 -12.32 -6.31 -29.14
C SER A 39 -12.62 -6.22 -27.64
N VAL A 40 -12.58 -5.02 -27.05
CA VAL A 40 -12.95 -4.84 -25.63
C VAL A 40 -14.43 -5.16 -25.40
N ARG A 41 -15.30 -4.83 -26.36
CA ARG A 41 -16.75 -5.02 -26.23
C ARG A 41 -17.20 -6.46 -26.46
N ASP A 42 -16.55 -7.19 -27.37
CA ASP A 42 -16.76 -8.64 -27.55
C ASP A 42 -16.24 -9.46 -26.36
N ILE A 43 -15.14 -9.02 -25.72
CA ILE A 43 -14.66 -9.64 -24.47
C ILE A 43 -15.71 -9.43 -23.37
N ALA A 44 -16.21 -8.20 -23.20
CA ALA A 44 -17.26 -7.91 -22.21
C ALA A 44 -18.54 -8.73 -22.42
N ALA A 45 -18.92 -9.02 -23.68
CA ALA A 45 -20.09 -9.84 -24.01
C ALA A 45 -19.93 -11.35 -23.78
N ARG A 46 -18.70 -11.82 -23.49
CA ARG A 46 -18.39 -13.26 -23.27
C ARG A 46 -17.97 -13.59 -21.84
N ILE A 47 -17.88 -12.59 -20.97
CA ILE A 47 -17.68 -12.79 -19.53
C ILE A 47 -19.06 -13.12 -18.92
N PRO A 48 -19.29 -14.33 -18.37
CA PRO A 48 -20.52 -14.63 -17.64
C PRO A 48 -20.76 -13.60 -16.54
N GLU A 49 -22.00 -13.20 -16.26
CA GLU A 49 -22.31 -12.21 -15.21
C GLU A 49 -21.66 -12.57 -13.86
N SER A 50 -21.49 -13.88 -13.60
CA SER A 50 -20.81 -14.47 -12.44
C SER A 50 -19.34 -14.05 -12.28
N LEU A 51 -18.61 -13.73 -13.35
CA LEU A 51 -17.24 -13.19 -13.29
C LEU A 51 -17.23 -11.66 -13.19
N SER A 52 -18.23 -10.99 -13.77
CA SER A 52 -18.43 -9.54 -13.67
C SER A 52 -18.91 -9.08 -12.28
N SER A 53 -19.52 -9.95 -11.47
CA SER A 53 -19.72 -9.73 -10.03
C SER A 53 -18.40 -9.87 -9.27
N ILE A 54 -17.64 -10.96 -9.50
CA ILE A 54 -16.36 -11.22 -8.83
C ILE A 54 -15.38 -10.05 -9.02
N GLY A 55 -15.27 -9.47 -10.22
CA GLY A 55 -14.41 -8.30 -10.44
C GLY A 55 -14.79 -7.07 -9.59
N ARG A 56 -16.09 -6.81 -9.39
CA ARG A 56 -16.58 -5.69 -8.56
C ARG A 56 -16.38 -5.95 -7.07
N ASP A 57 -16.56 -7.19 -6.62
CA ASP A 57 -16.38 -7.56 -5.22
C ASP A 57 -14.90 -7.59 -4.82
N ILE A 58 -14.01 -7.99 -5.74
CA ILE A 58 -12.55 -7.90 -5.54
C ILE A 58 -12.10 -6.43 -5.47
N SER A 59 -12.49 -5.57 -6.43
CA SER A 59 -12.13 -4.13 -6.38
C SER A 59 -12.58 -3.48 -5.07
N ARG A 60 -13.83 -3.71 -4.65
CA ARG A 60 -14.36 -3.18 -3.39
C ARG A 60 -13.65 -3.74 -2.15
N THR A 61 -13.14 -4.97 -2.21
CA THR A 61 -12.38 -5.58 -1.12
C THR A 61 -10.96 -5.01 -1.04
N ILE A 62 -10.32 -4.75 -2.19
CA ILE A 62 -9.00 -4.11 -2.27
C ILE A 62 -9.08 -2.65 -1.80
N GLU A 63 -10.07 -1.87 -2.26
CA GLU A 63 -10.32 -0.50 -1.79
C GLU A 63 -10.52 -0.46 -0.26
N ARG A 64 -11.35 -1.36 0.28
CA ARG A 64 -11.56 -1.48 1.74
C ARG A 64 -10.30 -1.93 2.48
N ALA A 65 -9.49 -2.81 1.93
CA ALA A 65 -8.24 -3.26 2.55
C ALA A 65 -7.14 -2.17 2.53
N ILE A 66 -7.18 -1.26 1.55
CA ILE A 66 -6.29 -0.10 1.47
C ILE A 66 -6.74 0.99 2.45
N SER A 67 -8.04 1.30 2.53
CA SER A 67 -8.56 2.28 3.50
C SER A 67 -8.52 1.80 4.96
N ALA A 68 -8.82 0.51 5.23
CA ALA A 68 -8.86 -0.02 6.60
C ALA A 68 -7.48 -0.22 7.24
N LYS A 69 -6.39 0.15 6.57
CA LYS A 69 -5.04 -0.11 7.04
C LYS A 69 -4.55 0.94 8.07
N ASP A 70 -5.07 2.16 8.00
CA ASP A 70 -4.57 3.31 8.78
C ASP A 70 -5.66 4.02 9.62
N ASP A 71 -6.95 3.66 9.48
CA ASP A 71 -8.08 4.25 10.21
C ASP A 71 -8.22 3.69 11.66
N TYR A 72 -7.41 4.20 12.59
CA TYR A 72 -7.52 3.89 14.03
C TYR A 72 -8.72 4.59 14.69
N VAL A 73 -9.91 3.97 14.60
CA VAL A 73 -11.13 4.49 15.24
C VAL A 73 -11.20 4.09 16.72
N VAL A 74 -11.23 5.08 17.62
CA VAL A 74 -11.42 4.89 19.07
C VAL A 74 -12.72 5.55 19.53
N ALA A 75 -13.65 4.75 20.08
CA ALA A 75 -14.86 5.26 20.69
C ALA A 75 -14.58 5.67 22.15
N VAL A 76 -14.65 6.98 22.45
CA VAL A 76 -14.43 7.53 23.80
C VAL A 76 -15.66 8.28 24.30
N LYS A 77 -15.91 8.22 25.62
CA LYS A 77 -16.86 9.11 26.30
C LYS A 77 -16.17 10.43 26.62
N VAL A 78 -16.74 11.53 26.15
CA VAL A 78 -16.26 12.91 26.43
C VAL A 78 -17.15 13.60 27.46
N SER A 79 -16.68 14.72 28.02
CA SER A 79 -17.50 15.60 28.87
C SER A 79 -18.47 16.43 28.01
N HIS A 80 -19.53 16.95 28.63
CA HIS A 80 -20.48 17.86 27.96
C HIS A 80 -19.75 19.09 27.40
N GLU A 81 -18.89 19.71 28.19
CA GLU A 81 -18.08 20.87 27.78
C GLU A 81 -17.17 20.57 26.58
N ALA A 82 -16.56 19.38 26.52
CA ALA A 82 -15.76 18.98 25.37
C ALA A 82 -16.64 18.79 24.12
N GLN A 83 -17.83 18.21 24.27
CA GLN A 83 -18.81 18.10 23.18
C GLN A 83 -19.23 19.48 22.65
N ASP A 84 -19.56 20.42 23.54
CA ASP A 84 -19.97 21.79 23.18
C ASP A 84 -18.87 22.53 22.40
N LYS A 85 -17.60 22.39 22.84
CA LYS A 85 -16.44 23.00 22.15
C LYS A 85 -16.20 22.39 20.78
N LEU A 86 -16.34 21.06 20.64
CA LEU A 86 -16.26 20.39 19.34
C LEU A 86 -17.39 20.85 18.41
N ASP A 87 -18.60 21.05 18.93
CA ASP A 87 -19.72 21.60 18.17
C ASP A 87 -19.47 23.04 17.71
N GLN A 88 -18.94 23.91 18.58
CA GLN A 88 -18.56 25.29 18.21
C GLN A 88 -17.54 25.32 17.08
N LEU A 89 -16.52 24.46 17.11
CA LEU A 89 -15.49 24.39 16.06
C LEU A 89 -16.05 23.94 14.70
N VAL A 90 -17.03 23.03 14.69
CA VAL A 90 -17.73 22.61 13.46
C VAL A 90 -18.70 23.69 12.97
N GLN A 91 -19.47 24.32 13.87
CA GLN A 91 -20.40 25.41 13.54
C GLN A 91 -19.68 26.66 13.00
N ALA A 92 -18.47 26.94 13.50
CA ALA A 92 -17.60 27.99 12.98
C ALA A 92 -16.95 27.64 11.63
N GLY A 93 -17.17 26.43 11.10
CA GLY A 93 -16.61 25.98 9.82
C GLY A 93 -15.11 25.67 9.83
N VAL A 94 -14.48 25.59 11.01
CA VAL A 94 -13.04 25.29 11.15
C VAL A 94 -12.74 23.84 10.80
N PHE A 95 -13.65 22.93 11.15
CA PHE A 95 -13.59 21.50 10.80
C PHE A 95 -14.92 21.03 10.22
N ARG A 96 -14.88 19.99 9.39
CA ARG A 96 -16.07 19.42 8.72
C ARG A 96 -16.84 18.47 9.62
N SER A 97 -16.19 17.93 10.66
CA SER A 97 -16.81 17.00 11.61
C SER A 97 -16.24 17.10 13.02
N ARG A 98 -17.02 16.65 14.02
CA ARG A 98 -16.55 16.55 15.42
C ARG A 98 -15.36 15.61 15.57
N ALA A 99 -15.28 14.55 14.77
CA ALA A 99 -14.19 13.58 14.80
C ALA A 99 -12.86 14.20 14.32
N GLU A 100 -12.92 15.00 13.25
CA GLU A 100 -11.78 15.76 12.73
C GLU A 100 -11.29 16.82 13.74
N ALA A 101 -12.21 17.57 14.34
CA ALA A 101 -11.89 18.53 15.41
C ALA A 101 -11.29 17.84 16.64
N ALA A 102 -11.80 16.65 17.02
CA ALA A 102 -11.28 15.88 18.14
C ALA A 102 -9.88 15.31 17.86
N ALA A 103 -9.64 14.77 16.67
CA ALA A 103 -8.33 14.28 16.25
C ALA A 103 -7.28 15.42 16.29
N PHE A 104 -7.60 16.58 15.72
CA PHE A 104 -6.73 17.76 15.80
C PHE A 104 -6.40 18.18 17.24
N LEU A 105 -7.41 18.24 18.12
CA LEU A 105 -7.20 18.61 19.53
C LEU A 105 -6.42 17.56 20.32
N ILE A 106 -6.52 16.28 19.95
CA ILE A 106 -5.70 15.19 20.53
C ILE A 106 -4.24 15.36 20.08
N ASP A 107 -3.98 15.61 18.80
CA ASP A 107 -2.63 15.82 18.27
C ASP A 107 -1.95 17.05 18.89
N GLU A 108 -2.64 18.19 18.96
CA GLU A 108 -2.13 19.38 19.65
C GLU A 108 -1.95 19.13 21.16
N GLY A 109 -2.85 18.36 21.78
CA GLY A 109 -2.71 17.88 23.16
C GLY A 109 -1.42 17.09 23.36
N ILE A 110 -1.11 16.14 22.47
CA ILE A 110 0.12 15.33 22.50
C ILE A 110 1.35 16.22 22.34
N LYS A 111 1.37 17.11 21.34
CA LYS A 111 2.47 18.08 21.11
C LYS A 111 2.71 18.97 22.33
N SER A 112 1.63 19.49 22.94
CA SER A 112 1.70 20.32 24.15
C SER A 112 2.30 19.60 25.37
N GLN A 113 2.26 18.26 25.38
CA GLN A 113 2.74 17.40 26.46
C GLN A 113 3.96 16.56 26.08
N THR A 114 4.71 16.92 25.03
CA THR A 114 5.92 16.19 24.58
C THR A 114 6.85 15.81 25.74
N ALA A 115 7.19 16.76 26.63
CA ALA A 115 8.06 16.51 27.78
C ALA A 115 7.48 15.57 28.86
N LEU A 116 6.17 15.28 28.85
CA LEU A 116 5.58 14.19 29.64
C LEU A 116 5.80 12.85 28.94
N PHE A 117 5.49 12.77 27.64
CA PHE A 117 5.65 11.56 26.83
C PHE A 117 7.11 11.10 26.73
N ASP A 118 8.06 12.02 26.59
CA ASP A 118 9.51 11.71 26.60
C ASP A 118 9.94 11.02 27.90
N ARG A 119 9.49 11.53 29.05
CA ARG A 119 9.78 10.95 30.38
C ARG A 119 9.13 9.57 30.55
N VAL A 120 7.92 9.39 30.02
CA VAL A 120 7.25 8.07 29.99
C VAL A 120 8.02 7.09 29.11
N ALA A 121 8.42 7.49 27.90
CA ALA A 121 9.20 6.69 26.98
C ALA A 121 10.56 6.27 27.57
N GLN A 122 11.26 7.20 28.22
CA GLN A 122 12.50 6.90 28.95
C GLN A 122 12.27 5.81 30.02
N LYS A 123 11.22 5.94 30.84
CA LYS A 123 10.94 4.96 31.91
C LYS A 123 10.47 3.61 31.39
N LEU A 124 9.75 3.56 30.27
CA LEU A 124 9.44 2.31 29.58
C LEU A 124 10.71 1.62 29.06
N SER A 125 11.66 2.38 28.51
CA SER A 125 12.96 1.86 28.06
C SER A 125 13.80 1.29 29.22
N GLU A 126 13.84 2.00 30.37
CA GLU A 126 14.48 1.49 31.59
C GLU A 126 13.85 0.16 32.07
N ILE A 127 12.51 0.06 32.04
CA ILE A 127 11.78 -1.17 32.40
C ILE A 127 12.13 -2.33 31.46
N GLU A 128 12.18 -2.11 30.15
CA GLU A 128 12.55 -3.17 29.20
C GLU A 128 14.02 -3.60 29.35
N ARG A 129 14.93 -2.67 29.65
CA ARG A 129 16.33 -3.01 29.95
C ARG A 129 16.44 -3.91 31.19
N LEU A 130 15.75 -3.56 32.28
CA LEU A 130 15.70 -4.37 33.50
C LEU A 130 15.04 -5.74 33.27
N ARG A 131 13.99 -5.80 32.43
CA ARG A 131 13.37 -7.08 32.01
C ARG A 131 14.34 -7.95 31.22
N ALA A 132 15.20 -7.36 30.39
CA ALA A 132 16.23 -8.09 29.65
C ALA A 132 17.35 -8.60 30.58
N GLU A 133 17.84 -7.75 31.49
CA GLU A 133 18.85 -8.12 32.51
C GLU A 133 18.39 -9.33 33.35
N LEU A 134 17.14 -9.30 33.86
CA LEU A 134 16.57 -10.40 34.63
C LEU A 134 16.43 -11.70 33.84
N ARG A 135 16.07 -11.63 32.55
CA ARG A 135 16.00 -12.81 31.67
C ARG A 135 17.40 -13.41 31.45
N GLY A 136 18.44 -12.56 31.32
CA GLY A 136 19.83 -13.00 31.22
C GLY A 136 20.26 -13.80 32.45
N MET A 137 20.05 -13.24 33.65
CA MET A 137 20.43 -13.88 34.92
C MET A 137 19.77 -15.25 35.14
N ILE A 138 18.54 -15.46 34.64
CA ILE A 138 17.82 -16.74 34.75
C ILE A 138 18.25 -17.73 33.65
N GLY A 139 18.73 -17.26 32.50
CA GLY A 139 19.19 -18.10 31.40
C GLY A 139 20.63 -18.62 31.53
N GLU A 140 21.39 -18.11 32.50
CA GLU A 140 22.79 -18.48 32.77
C GLU A 140 22.95 -19.45 33.99
N GLY A 141 21.84 -19.97 34.54
CA GLY A 141 21.80 -20.83 35.74
C GLY A 141 21.28 -22.24 35.51
#